data_AF-A0A8S3CRY9-F1
#
_entry.id   AF-A0A8S3CRY9-F1
#
_cell.length_a   1.000
_cell.length_b   1.000
_cell.length_c   1.000
_cell.angle_alpha   90.00
_cell.angle_beta   90.00
_cell.angle_gamma   90.00
#
_symmetry.space_group_name_H-M   'P 1'
#
loop_
_entity.id
_entity.type
_entity.pdbx_description
1 polymer ?
#
loop_
_entity_poly.entity_id
_entity_poly.type
_entity_poly.pdbx_seq_one_letter_code
_entity_poly.pdbx_strand_id
1 'polypeptide(L)'
;MPALRIIQQVEAIANMIRLNHHHIDHLEKITIAATFPCLKVSSRFPTIDLLLNNINLYNQQLEILSRRLGFSFLDFHITPEHLHRDHLHLQHQYKNILHTTIVQYFDTIIAKQVKSPQSQHRTSTAITRRNKRRYEKLKEKQQQHILTRSLSQSWTIPDIKNILKHHAIKFARICSVANHKIRIQFNNTKDQQHADNLISLTFFDDNNFAIWHEQK
;
A
#
# COMPACT_ATOMS: atom_id res chain seq x y z
N MET A 1 -27.51 5.74 25.90
CA MET A 1 -26.27 6.31 26.48
C MET A 1 -25.33 6.75 25.35
N PRO A 2 -24.83 8.00 25.35
CA PRO A 2 -23.90 8.50 24.32
C PRO A 2 -22.63 7.65 24.20
N ALA A 3 -22.07 7.21 25.34
CA ALA A 3 -20.88 6.36 25.40
C ALA A 3 -21.03 5.06 24.60
N LEU A 4 -22.17 4.34 24.75
CA LEU A 4 -22.42 3.06 24.09
C LEU A 4 -22.34 3.15 22.55
N ARG A 5 -22.85 4.25 21.97
CA ARG A 5 -22.81 4.47 20.52
C ARG A 5 -21.37 4.68 20.03
N ILE A 6 -20.55 5.38 20.80
CA ILE A 6 -19.14 5.61 20.46
C ILE A 6 -18.37 4.29 20.54
N ILE A 7 -18.63 3.46 21.56
CA ILE A 7 -18.00 2.14 21.71
C ILE A 7 -18.29 1.24 20.51
N GLN A 8 -19.53 1.21 20.02
CA GLN A 8 -19.88 0.47 18.80
C GLN A 8 -19.11 0.98 17.56
N GLN A 9 -18.89 2.29 17.45
CA GLN A 9 -18.10 2.86 16.37
C GLN A 9 -16.61 2.47 16.48
N VAL A 10 -16.06 2.49 17.69
CA VAL A 10 -14.68 2.03 17.95
C VAL A 10 -14.51 0.55 17.56
N GLU A 11 -15.48 -0.29 17.90
CA GLU A 11 -15.51 -1.71 17.50
C GLU A 11 -15.56 -1.87 15.97
N ALA A 12 -16.39 -1.09 15.28
CA ALA A 12 -16.46 -1.12 13.82
C ALA A 12 -15.11 -0.73 13.17
N ILE A 13 -14.45 0.31 13.67
CA ILE A 13 -13.12 0.75 13.20
C ILE A 13 -12.09 -0.37 13.44
N ALA A 14 -12.09 -0.97 14.63
CA ALA A 14 -11.22 -2.08 14.96
C ALA A 14 -11.36 -3.27 14.01
N ASN A 15 -12.60 -3.68 13.74
CA ASN A 15 -12.90 -4.77 12.81
C ASN A 15 -12.47 -4.43 11.39
N MET A 16 -12.68 -3.18 10.94
CA MET A 16 -12.21 -2.71 9.63
C MET A 16 -10.68 -2.78 9.50
N ILE A 17 -9.93 -2.38 10.53
CA ILE A 17 -8.46 -2.47 10.54
C ILE A 17 -8.01 -3.93 10.39
N ARG A 18 -8.64 -4.86 11.14
CA ARG A 18 -8.34 -6.30 11.04
C ARG A 18 -8.59 -6.86 9.65
N LEU A 19 -9.73 -6.52 9.05
CA LEU A 19 -10.10 -6.98 7.72
C LEU A 19 -9.12 -6.49 6.64
N ASN A 20 -8.64 -5.24 6.75
CA ASN A 20 -7.75 -4.67 5.73
C ASN A 20 -6.26 -4.98 5.97
N HIS A 21 -5.89 -5.35 7.19
CA HIS A 21 -4.51 -5.55 7.61
C HIS A 21 -4.28 -6.91 8.27
N HIS A 22 -4.49 -8.01 7.52
CA HIS A 22 -4.20 -9.42 7.89
C HIS A 22 -2.72 -9.76 8.23
N HIS A 23 -1.89 -8.79 8.54
CA HIS A 23 -0.54 -8.98 9.08
C HIS A 23 -0.42 -8.40 10.50
N ILE A 24 -1.46 -7.70 10.93
CA ILE A 24 -1.71 -7.22 12.29
C ILE A 24 -2.54 -8.31 13.00
N ASP A 25 -2.07 -9.56 12.90
CA ASP A 25 -2.79 -10.73 13.43
C ASP A 25 -2.48 -10.97 14.92
N HIS A 26 -1.43 -10.35 15.44
CA HIS A 26 -1.11 -10.40 16.86
C HIS A 26 -1.99 -9.44 17.65
N LEU A 27 -2.67 -10.02 18.64
CA LEU A 27 -3.60 -9.40 19.58
C LEU A 27 -3.03 -8.09 20.19
N GLU A 28 -1.74 -8.03 20.53
CA GLU A 28 -1.10 -6.87 21.16
C GLU A 28 -0.65 -5.75 20.21
N LYS A 29 -0.93 -5.82 18.90
CA LYS A 29 -0.46 -4.81 17.93
C LYS A 29 -1.36 -3.59 17.78
N ILE A 30 -2.57 -3.65 18.33
CA ILE A 30 -3.52 -2.52 18.36
C ILE A 30 -3.71 -2.13 19.82
N THR A 31 -3.51 -0.84 20.09
CA THR A 31 -3.65 -0.26 21.43
C THR A 31 -4.81 0.72 21.40
N ILE A 32 -5.73 0.57 22.35
CA ILE A 32 -6.78 1.54 22.64
C ILE A 32 -6.34 2.37 23.84
N ALA A 33 -6.30 3.69 23.67
CA ALA A 33 -5.99 4.59 24.77
C ALA A 33 -7.26 5.03 25.51
N ALA A 34 -7.15 5.20 26.83
CA ALA A 34 -8.16 5.86 27.64
C ALA A 34 -8.33 7.33 27.20
N THR A 35 -9.55 7.84 27.28
CA THR A 35 -9.83 9.26 27.08
C THR A 35 -9.45 10.05 28.31
N PHE A 36 -8.83 11.22 28.10
CA PHE A 36 -8.45 12.15 29.17
C PHE A 36 -9.69 12.68 29.91
N PRO A 37 -9.54 13.09 31.18
CA PRO A 37 -10.56 13.88 31.84
C PRO A 37 -10.84 15.16 31.05
N CYS A 38 -12.10 15.58 31.07
CA CYS A 38 -12.55 16.85 30.51
C CYS A 38 -13.48 17.50 31.52
N LEU A 39 -13.26 18.78 31.81
CA LEU A 39 -14.12 19.56 32.73
C LEU A 39 -14.95 20.62 31.99
N LYS A 40 -14.84 20.65 30.65
CA LYS A 40 -15.63 21.55 29.81
C LYS A 40 -17.05 21.01 29.62
N VAL A 41 -17.95 21.46 30.48
CA VAL A 41 -19.38 21.12 30.46
C VAL A 41 -20.08 21.55 29.16
N SER A 42 -21.22 20.94 28.88
CA SER A 42 -22.07 21.26 27.73
C SER A 42 -23.55 21.14 28.09
N SER A 43 -24.46 21.56 27.22
CA SER A 43 -25.90 21.36 27.44
C SER A 43 -26.28 19.89 27.69
N ARG A 44 -25.52 18.94 27.14
CA ARG A 44 -25.72 17.50 27.31
C ARG A 44 -25.17 16.96 28.63
N PHE A 45 -24.13 17.61 29.17
CA PHE A 45 -23.49 17.28 30.45
C PHE A 45 -23.32 18.58 31.24
N PRO A 46 -24.40 19.04 31.92
CA PRO A 46 -24.45 20.38 32.49
C PRO A 46 -23.55 20.56 33.72
N THR A 47 -23.12 19.47 34.35
CA THR A 47 -22.21 19.48 35.50
C THR A 47 -20.94 18.69 35.21
N ILE A 48 -19.85 19.05 35.89
CA ILE A 48 -18.56 18.37 35.80
C ILE A 48 -18.72 16.90 36.23
N ASP A 49 -19.46 16.63 37.30
CA ASP A 49 -19.68 15.27 37.79
C ASP A 49 -20.36 14.37 36.77
N LEU A 50 -21.38 14.88 36.07
CA LEU A 50 -22.07 14.12 35.01
C LEU A 50 -21.15 13.83 33.83
N LEU A 51 -20.30 14.80 33.45
CA LEU A 51 -19.32 14.65 32.38
C LEU A 51 -18.25 13.61 32.75
N LEU A 52 -17.64 13.74 33.92
CA LEU A 52 -16.62 12.81 34.41
C LEU A 52 -17.18 11.40 34.58
N ASN A 53 -18.39 11.25 35.12
CA ASN A 53 -19.05 9.96 35.21
C ASN A 53 -19.23 9.32 33.82
N ASN A 54 -19.67 10.09 32.82
CA ASN A 54 -19.79 9.58 31.45
C ASN A 54 -18.43 9.19 30.83
N ILE A 55 -17.36 9.96 31.10
CA ILE A 55 -15.99 9.62 30.66
C ILE A 55 -15.50 8.34 31.32
N ASN A 56 -15.73 8.19 32.63
CA ASN A 56 -15.34 6.98 33.36
C ASN A 56 -16.07 5.74 32.83
N LEU A 57 -17.39 5.84 32.62
CA LEU A 57 -18.18 4.78 31.99
C LEU A 57 -17.67 4.44 30.59
N TYR A 58 -17.30 5.46 29.80
CA TYR A 58 -16.72 5.26 28.47
C TYR A 58 -15.38 4.52 28.53
N ASN A 59 -14.46 4.94 29.41
CA ASN A 59 -13.16 4.30 29.57
C ASN A 59 -13.28 2.85 30.07
N GLN A 60 -14.20 2.57 31.00
CA GLN A 60 -14.53 1.20 31.42
C GLN A 60 -15.01 0.34 30.25
N GLN A 61 -15.89 0.89 29.39
CA GLN A 61 -16.36 0.16 28.21
C GLN A 61 -15.26 -0.05 27.16
N LEU A 62 -14.34 0.91 27.00
CA LEU A 62 -13.17 0.74 26.14
C LEU A 62 -12.25 -0.37 26.64
N GLU A 63 -12.03 -0.47 27.95
CA GLU A 63 -11.23 -1.53 28.55
C GLU A 63 -11.89 -2.91 28.38
N ILE A 64 -13.22 -3.01 28.56
CA ILE A 64 -13.95 -4.25 28.29
C ILE A 64 -13.84 -4.61 26.80
N LEU A 65 -13.99 -3.62 25.91
CA LEU A 65 -13.88 -3.82 24.47
C LEU A 65 -12.47 -4.28 24.08
N SER A 66 -11.42 -3.68 24.64
CA SER A 66 -10.04 -4.06 24.36
C SER A 66 -9.79 -5.50 24.77
N ARG A 67 -10.23 -5.92 25.96
CA ARG A 67 -10.12 -7.32 26.42
C ARG A 67 -10.89 -8.28 25.50
N ARG A 68 -12.13 -7.95 25.12
CA ARG A 68 -12.96 -8.78 24.24
C ARG A 68 -12.35 -8.93 22.85
N LEU A 69 -11.82 -7.85 22.30
CA LEU A 69 -11.13 -7.89 21.01
C LEU A 69 -9.70 -8.42 21.16
N GLY A 70 -9.15 -8.55 22.36
CA GLY A 70 -7.75 -8.92 22.59
C GLY A 70 -6.76 -7.83 22.18
N PHE A 71 -7.13 -6.56 22.31
CA PHE A 71 -6.22 -5.42 22.16
C PHE A 71 -5.61 -5.02 23.49
N SER A 72 -4.51 -4.28 23.43
CA SER A 72 -3.97 -3.64 24.62
C SER A 72 -4.74 -2.37 24.95
N PHE A 73 -4.84 -2.08 26.25
CA PHE A 73 -5.40 -0.84 26.76
C PHE A 73 -4.28 -0.01 27.40
N LEU A 74 -4.25 1.29 27.10
CA LEU A 74 -3.25 2.21 27.64
C LEU A 74 -3.95 3.36 28.36
N ASP A 75 -3.68 3.49 29.65
CA ASP A 75 -4.02 4.68 30.41
C ASP A 75 -2.79 5.58 30.55
N PHE A 76 -2.97 6.86 30.24
CA PHE A 76 -1.94 7.88 30.37
C PHE A 76 -1.87 8.49 31.78
N HIS A 77 -2.79 8.11 32.66
CA HIS A 77 -2.92 8.62 34.03
C HIS A 77 -2.96 10.15 34.11
N ILE A 78 -3.62 10.77 33.11
CA ILE A 78 -3.84 12.21 33.07
C ILE A 78 -4.95 12.56 34.06
N THR A 79 -4.63 13.41 35.03
CA THR A 79 -5.59 13.95 36.01
C THR A 79 -6.08 15.34 35.58
N PRO A 80 -7.16 15.86 36.18
CA PRO A 80 -7.66 17.21 35.92
C PRO A 80 -6.62 18.34 36.09
N GLU A 81 -5.66 18.16 37.00
CA GLU A 81 -4.59 19.13 37.28
C GLU A 81 -3.65 19.34 36.08
N HIS A 82 -3.55 18.33 35.20
CA HIS A 82 -2.71 18.40 34.01
C HIS A 82 -3.38 19.14 32.84
N LEU A 83 -4.65 19.53 32.97
CA LEU A 83 -5.41 20.15 31.88
C LEU A 83 -5.14 21.65 31.78
N HIS A 84 -5.17 22.16 30.56
CA HIS A 84 -5.09 23.57 30.23
C HIS A 84 -6.33 24.31 30.74
N ARG A 85 -6.26 25.65 30.72
CA ARG A 85 -7.37 26.53 31.16
C ARG A 85 -8.66 26.35 30.35
N ASP A 86 -8.58 25.70 29.19
CA ASP A 86 -9.76 25.32 28.41
C ASP A 86 -10.48 24.06 28.92
N HIS A 87 -9.90 23.41 29.93
CA HIS A 87 -10.40 22.20 30.58
C HIS A 87 -10.62 21.01 29.64
N LEU A 88 -9.95 21.00 28.49
CA LEU A 88 -10.07 19.97 27.45
C LEU A 88 -8.70 19.44 27.02
N HIS A 89 -7.74 20.34 26.78
CA HIS A 89 -6.43 19.96 26.29
C HIS A 89 -5.44 19.79 27.44
N LEU A 90 -4.40 18.99 27.23
CA LEU A 90 -3.29 18.87 28.17
C LEU A 90 -2.44 20.16 28.17
N GLN A 91 -1.97 20.62 29.34
CA GLN A 91 -1.00 21.72 29.40
C GLN A 91 0.31 21.32 28.75
N HIS A 92 0.98 22.29 28.13
CA HIS A 92 2.24 22.05 27.43
C HIS A 92 3.31 21.41 28.33
N GLN A 93 3.41 21.86 29.58
CA GLN A 93 4.41 21.36 30.55
C GLN A 93 4.24 19.86 30.89
N TYR A 94 3.04 19.31 30.74
CA TYR A 94 2.76 17.90 31.04
C TYR A 94 2.83 16.99 29.81
N LYS A 95 3.18 17.50 28.62
CA LYS A 95 3.33 16.67 27.41
C LYS A 95 4.37 15.55 27.58
N ASN A 96 5.39 15.78 28.41
CA ASN A 96 6.40 14.78 28.70
C ASN A 96 5.82 13.54 29.41
N ILE A 97 4.73 13.68 30.16
CA ILE A 97 4.04 12.54 30.79
C ILE A 97 3.55 11.60 29.69
N LEU A 98 2.85 12.11 28.68
CA LEU A 98 2.40 11.30 27.54
C LEU A 98 3.56 10.60 26.85
N HIS A 99 4.62 11.34 26.54
CA HIS A 99 5.79 10.78 25.87
C HIS A 99 6.41 9.63 26.68
N THR A 100 6.66 9.85 27.98
CA THR A 100 7.23 8.84 28.86
C THR A 100 6.33 7.60 28.96
N THR A 101 5.02 7.77 29.12
CA THR A 101 4.09 6.64 29.18
C THR A 101 4.08 5.86 27.86
N ILE A 102 4.07 6.54 26.70
CA ILE A 102 4.13 5.89 25.39
C ILE A 102 5.41 5.06 25.27
N VAL A 103 6.56 5.66 25.60
CA VAL A 103 7.87 5.00 25.50
C VAL A 103 7.91 3.78 26.42
N GLN A 104 7.58 3.94 27.70
CA GLN A 104 7.57 2.84 28.67
C GLN A 104 6.64 1.69 28.25
N TYR A 105 5.48 2.03 27.69
CA TYR A 105 4.53 1.05 27.18
C TYR A 105 5.09 0.24 26.01
N PHE A 106 5.68 0.92 25.01
CA PHE A 106 6.28 0.22 23.87
C PHE A 106 7.54 -0.55 24.25
N ASP A 107 8.39 -0.02 25.14
CA ASP A 107 9.55 -0.74 25.66
C ASP A 107 9.14 -2.04 26.35
N THR A 108 8.04 -2.01 27.12
CA THR A 108 7.47 -3.20 27.76
C THR A 108 6.98 -4.23 26.73
N ILE A 109 6.32 -3.79 25.65
CA ILE A 109 5.88 -4.69 24.57
C ILE A 109 7.08 -5.30 23.85
N ILE A 110 8.07 -4.49 23.49
CA ILE A 110 9.27 -4.95 22.78
C ILE A 110 10.03 -5.95 23.64
N ALA A 111 10.24 -5.65 24.93
CA ALA A 111 10.90 -6.56 25.87
C ALA A 111 10.18 -7.92 25.99
N LYS A 112 8.83 -7.94 25.92
CA LYS A 112 8.05 -9.19 25.88
C LYS A 112 8.27 -9.97 24.57
N GLN A 113 8.36 -9.27 23.44
CA GLN A 113 8.55 -9.90 22.12
C GLN A 113 9.96 -10.46 21.89
N VAL A 114 11.01 -9.83 22.45
CA VAL A 114 12.41 -10.28 22.31
C VAL A 114 12.66 -11.67 22.90
N LYS A 115 11.81 -12.13 23.84
CA LYS A 115 11.87 -13.49 24.38
C LYS A 115 11.33 -14.57 23.41
N SER A 116 10.68 -14.18 22.31
CA SER A 116 10.29 -15.09 21.24
C SER A 116 11.31 -15.01 20.10
N PRO A 117 11.90 -16.13 19.63
CA PRO A 117 12.74 -16.09 18.44
C PRO A 117 11.84 -15.81 17.24
N GLN A 118 11.68 -14.53 16.89
CA GLN A 118 10.98 -14.14 15.67
C GLN A 118 11.87 -14.55 14.50
N SER A 119 11.46 -15.60 13.79
CA SER A 119 12.01 -15.87 12.47
C SER A 119 11.73 -14.64 11.60
N GLN A 120 12.79 -13.96 11.18
CA GLN A 120 12.73 -12.81 10.25
C GLN A 120 12.34 -13.25 8.83
N HIS A 121 11.49 -14.27 8.71
CA HIS A 121 11.03 -14.77 7.43
C HIS A 121 9.73 -14.08 7.07
N ARG A 122 9.74 -13.37 5.93
CA ARG A 122 8.50 -12.88 5.33
C ARG A 122 7.57 -14.07 5.11
N THR A 123 6.30 -13.91 5.47
CA THR A 123 5.28 -14.93 5.21
C THR A 123 5.19 -15.23 3.71
N SER A 124 4.87 -16.47 3.37
CA SER A 124 4.66 -16.89 1.96
C SER A 124 3.64 -16.00 1.24
N THR A 125 2.61 -15.55 1.95
CA THR A 125 1.58 -14.63 1.45
C THR A 125 2.14 -13.25 1.10
N ALA A 126 3.01 -12.68 1.94
CA ALA A 126 3.65 -11.39 1.67
C ALA A 126 4.60 -11.45 0.46
N ILE A 127 5.34 -12.56 0.31
CA ILE A 127 6.20 -12.82 -0.85
C ILE A 127 5.35 -12.92 -2.12
N THR A 128 4.27 -13.71 -2.07
CA THR A 128 3.35 -13.92 -3.19
C THR A 128 2.72 -12.60 -3.66
N ARG A 129 2.20 -11.78 -2.72
CA ARG A 129 1.59 -10.49 -3.04
C ARG A 129 2.59 -9.51 -3.65
N ARG A 130 3.83 -9.48 -3.14
CA ARG A 130 4.91 -8.65 -3.71
C ARG A 130 5.24 -9.07 -5.14
N ASN A 131 5.39 -10.36 -5.37
CA ASN A 131 5.72 -10.90 -6.69
C ASN A 131 4.60 -10.65 -7.70
N LYS A 132 3.33 -10.82 -7.30
CA LYS A 132 2.16 -10.50 -8.14
C LYS A 132 2.17 -9.03 -8.59
N ARG A 133 2.33 -8.09 -7.66
CA ARG A 133 2.42 -6.65 -7.99
C ARG A 133 3.58 -6.32 -8.92
N ARG A 134 4.74 -6.95 -8.70
CA ARG A 134 5.92 -6.76 -9.56
C ARG A 134 5.67 -7.28 -10.98
N TYR A 135 5.04 -8.44 -11.09
CA TYR A 135 4.67 -9.05 -12.36
C TYR A 135 3.65 -8.19 -13.12
N GLU A 136 2.59 -7.72 -12.48
CA GLU A 136 1.57 -6.86 -13.09
C GLU A 136 2.17 -5.56 -13.63
N LYS A 137 2.99 -4.87 -12.82
CA LYS A 137 3.69 -3.64 -13.23
C LYS A 137 4.65 -3.89 -14.40
N LEU A 138 5.34 -5.03 -14.42
CA LEU A 138 6.22 -5.41 -15.51
C LEU A 138 5.41 -5.72 -16.78
N LYS A 139 4.28 -6.42 -16.66
CA LYS A 139 3.37 -6.77 -17.75
C LYS A 139 2.78 -5.51 -18.41
N GLU A 140 2.31 -4.55 -17.61
CA GLU A 140 1.80 -3.27 -18.11
C GLU A 140 2.87 -2.50 -18.89
N LYS A 141 4.09 -2.40 -18.35
CA LYS A 141 5.23 -1.78 -19.06
C LYS A 141 5.61 -2.51 -20.34
N GLN A 142 5.52 -3.85 -20.35
CA GLN A 142 5.84 -4.65 -21.53
C GLN A 142 4.76 -4.57 -22.61
N GLN A 143 3.50 -4.34 -22.25
CA GLN A 143 2.41 -4.15 -23.20
C GLN A 143 2.41 -2.75 -23.83
N GLN A 144 3.04 -1.78 -23.17
CA GLN A 144 3.25 -0.45 -23.71
C GLN A 144 4.40 -0.49 -24.74
N HIS A 145 4.18 0.13 -25.90
CA HIS A 145 5.18 0.31 -26.98
C HIS A 145 5.54 -0.97 -27.75
N ILE A 146 4.55 -1.76 -28.17
CA ILE A 146 4.76 -2.86 -29.13
C ILE A 146 4.16 -2.50 -30.48
N LEU A 147 4.96 -2.65 -31.54
CA LEU A 147 4.50 -2.64 -32.92
C LEU A 147 4.35 -4.07 -33.43
N THR A 148 3.21 -4.39 -34.04
CA THR A 148 2.98 -5.70 -34.66
C THR A 148 2.84 -5.55 -36.17
N ARG A 149 3.52 -6.40 -36.93
CA ARG A 149 3.51 -6.42 -38.40
C ARG A 149 3.35 -7.82 -38.93
N SER A 150 2.73 -7.95 -40.11
CA SER A 150 2.73 -9.20 -40.85
C SER A 150 4.14 -9.49 -41.34
N LEU A 151 4.50 -10.77 -41.40
CA LEU A 151 5.82 -11.26 -41.76
C LEU A 151 5.66 -12.48 -42.68
N SER A 152 6.14 -12.37 -43.92
CA SER A 152 6.19 -13.52 -44.83
C SER A 152 7.23 -14.55 -44.37
N GLN A 153 7.15 -15.76 -44.89
CA GLN A 153 8.04 -16.87 -44.48
C GLN A 153 9.50 -16.65 -44.89
N SER A 154 9.73 -15.80 -45.90
CA SER A 154 11.06 -15.52 -46.44
C SER A 154 11.94 -14.74 -45.47
N TRP A 155 11.34 -13.95 -44.59
CA TRP A 155 12.08 -13.09 -43.66
C TRP A 155 12.62 -13.83 -42.44
N THR A 156 13.90 -13.63 -42.15
CA THR A 156 14.51 -14.10 -40.90
C THR A 156 14.65 -12.96 -39.88
N ILE A 157 14.78 -13.30 -38.59
CA ILE A 157 15.03 -12.31 -37.53
C ILE A 157 16.31 -11.48 -37.79
N PRO A 158 17.44 -12.07 -38.23
CA PRO A 158 18.60 -11.31 -38.68
C PRO A 158 18.30 -10.26 -39.76
N ASP A 159 17.52 -10.59 -40.78
CA ASP A 159 17.18 -9.66 -41.87
C ASP A 159 16.38 -8.47 -41.35
N ILE A 160 15.40 -8.76 -40.50
CA ILE A 160 14.57 -7.73 -39.87
C ILE A 160 15.44 -6.81 -39.01
N LYS A 161 16.37 -7.35 -38.23
CA LYS A 161 17.30 -6.52 -37.44
C LYS A 161 18.13 -5.60 -38.31
N ASN A 162 18.60 -6.09 -39.46
CA ASN A 162 19.42 -5.30 -40.38
C ASN A 162 18.63 -4.16 -41.03
N ILE A 163 17.40 -4.43 -41.46
CA ILE A 163 16.52 -3.39 -42.01
C ILE A 163 16.16 -2.33 -40.98
N LEU A 164 15.78 -2.74 -39.77
CA LEU A 164 15.46 -1.79 -38.71
C LEU A 164 16.65 -0.87 -38.42
N LYS A 165 17.88 -1.41 -38.43
CA LYS A 165 19.09 -0.61 -38.29
C LYS A 165 19.33 0.30 -39.50
N HIS A 166 19.11 -0.18 -40.72
CA HIS A 166 19.27 0.59 -41.95
C HIS A 166 18.36 1.83 -41.97
N HIS A 167 17.12 1.69 -41.48
CA HIS A 167 16.18 2.80 -41.32
C HIS A 167 16.33 3.59 -40.01
N ALA A 168 17.44 3.39 -39.27
CA ALA A 168 17.71 4.06 -37.99
C ALA A 168 16.63 3.87 -36.90
N ILE A 169 15.88 2.76 -36.96
CA ILE A 169 14.80 2.45 -36.01
C ILE A 169 15.40 1.83 -34.74
N LYS A 170 15.23 2.54 -33.62
CA LYS A 170 15.67 2.09 -32.29
C LYS A 170 14.62 1.20 -31.65
N PHE A 171 14.96 -0.04 -31.36
CA PHE A 171 14.06 -0.98 -30.69
C PHE A 171 14.73 -1.63 -29.47
N ALA A 172 13.93 -2.09 -28.52
CA ALA A 172 14.40 -2.79 -27.32
C ALA A 172 14.60 -4.29 -27.60
N ARG A 173 13.60 -4.92 -28.21
CA ARG A 173 13.60 -6.36 -28.48
C ARG A 173 12.70 -6.69 -29.65
N ILE A 174 13.12 -7.67 -30.46
CA ILE A 174 12.23 -8.36 -31.39
C ILE A 174 11.75 -9.64 -30.69
N CYS A 175 10.44 -9.77 -30.50
CA CYS A 175 9.82 -10.94 -29.91
C CYS A 175 9.62 -12.03 -30.98
N SER A 176 9.40 -13.26 -30.51
CA SER A 176 9.24 -14.44 -31.37
C SER A 176 8.14 -14.25 -32.42
N VAL A 177 8.43 -14.70 -33.64
CA VAL A 177 7.47 -14.74 -34.75
C VAL A 177 6.44 -15.83 -34.46
N ALA A 178 5.16 -15.47 -34.51
CA ALA A 178 4.05 -16.41 -34.40
C ALA A 178 2.94 -16.01 -35.37
N ASN A 179 2.32 -16.98 -36.03
CA ASN A 179 1.20 -16.75 -36.96
C ASN A 179 1.50 -15.69 -38.04
N HIS A 180 2.68 -15.77 -38.67
CA HIS A 180 3.11 -14.79 -39.68
C HIS A 180 3.09 -13.34 -39.20
N LYS A 181 3.34 -13.13 -37.91
CA LYS A 181 3.44 -11.79 -37.32
C LYS A 181 4.72 -11.66 -36.51
N ILE A 182 5.36 -10.51 -36.68
CA ILE A 182 6.46 -10.06 -35.85
C ILE A 182 5.98 -9.03 -34.84
N ARG A 183 6.53 -9.09 -33.63
CA ARG A 183 6.29 -8.12 -32.57
C ARG A 183 7.60 -7.44 -32.22
N ILE A 184 7.66 -6.14 -32.42
CA ILE A 184 8.83 -5.30 -32.12
C ILE A 184 8.49 -4.47 -30.89
N GLN A 185 9.27 -4.62 -29.83
CA GLN A 185 9.14 -3.88 -28.59
C GLN A 185 10.08 -2.68 -28.59
N PHE A 186 9.56 -1.53 -28.17
CA PHE A 186 10.27 -0.26 -28.10
C PHE A 186 10.48 0.18 -26.64
N ASN A 187 11.48 1.04 -26.41
CA ASN A 187 11.75 1.57 -25.08
C ASN A 187 10.78 2.69 -24.68
N ASN A 188 10.16 3.36 -25.67
CA ASN A 188 9.27 4.50 -25.49
C ASN A 188 8.32 4.65 -26.70
N THR A 189 7.28 5.48 -26.54
CA THR A 189 6.27 5.74 -27.57
C THR A 189 6.82 6.43 -28.81
N LYS A 190 7.80 7.33 -28.66
CA LYS A 190 8.35 8.11 -29.78
C LYS A 190 9.04 7.22 -30.81
N ASP A 191 9.86 6.29 -30.33
CA ASP A 191 10.53 5.31 -31.20
C ASP A 191 9.52 4.37 -31.88
N GLN A 192 8.47 3.97 -31.15
CA GLN A 192 7.39 3.15 -31.70
C GLN A 192 6.63 3.89 -32.82
N GLN A 193 6.23 5.15 -32.61
CA GLN A 193 5.52 5.96 -33.61
C GLN A 193 6.39 6.22 -34.84
N HIS A 194 7.68 6.49 -34.64
CA HIS A 194 8.62 6.65 -35.76
C HIS A 194 8.69 5.36 -36.61
N ALA A 195 8.77 4.20 -35.97
CA ALA A 195 8.75 2.91 -36.67
C ALA A 195 7.40 2.62 -37.34
N ASP A 196 6.29 2.99 -36.71
CA ASP A 196 4.92 2.81 -37.25
C ASP A 196 4.72 3.59 -38.55
N ASN A 197 5.27 4.80 -38.63
CA ASN A 197 5.22 5.66 -39.82
C ASN A 197 6.10 5.15 -40.98
N LEU A 198 7.21 4.48 -40.68
CA LEU A 198 8.15 3.98 -41.69
C LEU A 198 7.80 2.58 -42.19
N ILE A 199 7.35 1.71 -41.30
CA ILE A 199 7.09 0.30 -41.60
C ILE A 199 5.58 0.12 -41.74
N SER A 200 5.08 0.08 -42.96
CA SER A 200 3.66 -0.23 -43.22
C SER A 200 3.28 -1.65 -42.76
N LEU A 201 1.99 -1.97 -42.71
CA LEU A 201 1.50 -3.29 -42.30
C LEU A 201 2.04 -4.45 -43.16
N THR A 202 2.36 -4.19 -44.42
CA THR A 202 2.83 -5.15 -45.42
C THR A 202 4.31 -5.03 -45.75
N PHE A 203 5.05 -4.21 -45.01
CA PHE A 203 6.47 -3.92 -45.28
C PHE A 203 7.34 -5.18 -45.36
N PHE A 204 7.02 -6.22 -44.59
CA PHE A 204 7.73 -7.50 -44.61
C PHE A 204 7.01 -8.57 -45.45
N ASP A 205 6.58 -8.21 -46.65
CA ASP A 205 6.11 -9.15 -47.67
C ASP A 205 7.26 -9.72 -48.51
N ASP A 206 6.95 -10.70 -49.37
CA ASP A 206 7.95 -11.38 -50.21
C ASP A 206 8.53 -10.46 -51.30
N ASN A 207 7.75 -9.48 -51.76
CA ASN A 207 8.20 -8.51 -52.77
C ASN A 207 9.30 -7.60 -52.21
N ASN A 208 9.08 -7.03 -51.02
CA ASN A 208 10.08 -6.22 -50.34
C ASN A 208 11.30 -7.04 -49.92
N PHE A 209 11.12 -8.33 -49.63
CA PHE A 209 12.24 -9.24 -49.35
C PHE A 209 13.17 -9.38 -50.56
N ALA A 210 12.61 -9.62 -51.76
CA ALA A 210 13.38 -9.73 -53.00
C ALA A 210 14.15 -8.44 -53.27
N ILE A 211 13.50 -7.28 -53.19
CA ILE A 211 14.12 -5.96 -53.38
C ILE A 211 15.29 -5.74 -52.41
N TRP A 212 15.09 -6.06 -51.13
CA TRP A 212 16.13 -5.90 -50.11
C TRP A 212 17.36 -6.78 -50.37
N HIS A 213 17.15 -8.00 -50.85
CA HIS A 213 18.24 -8.92 -51.16
C HIS A 213 18.97 -8.60 -52.46
N GLU A 214 18.32 -7.97 -53.44
CA GLU A 214 18.94 -7.48 -54.67
C GLU A 214 19.79 -6.21 -54.46
N GLN A 215 19.52 -5.45 -53.40
CA GLN A 215 20.25 -4.21 -53.06
C GLN A 215 21.47 -4.43 -52.15
N LYS A 216 21.77 -5.68 -51.79
CA LYS A 216 22.93 -6.09 -50.98
C LYS A 216 24.10 -6.48 -51.86
#